data_AF-A0A379GI94-F1
#
_entry.id   AF-A0A379GI94-F1
#
_cell.length_a   1.000
_cell.length_b   1.000
_cell.length_c   1.000
_cell.angle_alpha   90.00
_cell.angle_beta   90.00
_cell.angle_gamma   90.00
#
_symmetry.space_group_name_H-M   'P 1'
#
loop_
_entity.id
_entity.type
_entity.pdbx_description
1 polymer ?
#
loop_
_entity_poly.entity_id
_entity_poly.type
_entity_poly.pdbx_seq_one_letter_code
_entity_poly.pdbx_strand_id
1 'polypeptide(L)' 'MNNYKTKTEYEHTLESAIAAVGAAIADISRVKILCALMDGRAWTATELSIAADISASTTSSHLSKLLQ' A
#
# COMPACT_ATOMS: atom_id res chain seq x y z
N MET A 1 -27.22 9.21 24.86
CA MET A 1 -26.23 9.14 23.77
C MET A 1 -24.84 9.12 24.41
N ASN A 2 -24.25 7.94 24.59
CA ASN A 2 -22.97 7.85 25.32
C ASN A 2 -21.79 7.99 24.34
N ASN A 3 -21.10 9.13 24.46
CA ASN A 3 -19.89 9.48 23.71
C ASN A 3 -18.71 8.50 23.87
N TYR A 4 -18.85 7.49 24.74
CA TYR A 4 -17.87 6.43 24.94
C TYR A 4 -17.97 5.31 23.89
N LYS A 5 -19.15 5.10 23.27
CA LYS A 5 -19.34 4.03 22.27
C LYS A 5 -18.79 4.40 20.89
N THR A 6 -18.78 5.69 20.57
CA THR A 6 -18.21 6.22 19.33
C THR A 6 -16.69 6.31 19.37
N LYS A 7 -16.07 6.62 20.52
CA LYS A 7 -14.61 6.77 20.59
C LYS A 7 -13.84 5.45 20.38
N THR A 8 -14.32 4.33 20.93
CA THR A 8 -13.66 3.02 20.76
C THR A 8 -13.87 2.40 19.38
N GLU A 9 -14.99 2.67 18.73
CA GLU A 9 -15.30 2.17 17.38
C GLU A 9 -14.55 2.98 16.29
N TYR A 10 -14.37 4.29 16.49
CA TYR A 10 -13.51 5.13 15.66
C TYR A 10 -12.02 4.88 15.92
N GLU A 11 -11.65 4.65 17.18
CA GLU A 11 -10.34 4.10 17.58
C GLU A 11 -9.91 2.98 16.66
N HIS A 12 -10.69 1.90 16.78
CA HIS A 12 -10.40 0.62 16.14
C HIS A 12 -10.38 0.69 14.62
N THR A 13 -11.10 1.64 14.01
CA THR A 13 -11.11 1.85 12.55
C THR A 13 -9.91 2.67 12.07
N LEU A 14 -9.50 3.72 12.80
CA LEU A 14 -8.30 4.48 12.45
C LEU A 14 -7.04 3.63 12.63
N GLU A 15 -6.92 2.92 13.75
CA GLU A 15 -5.79 2.03 14.03
C GLU A 15 -5.74 0.90 12.99
N SER A 16 -6.88 0.33 12.60
CA SER A 16 -6.96 -0.67 11.53
C SER A 16 -6.59 -0.10 10.16
N ALA A 17 -7.00 1.13 9.85
CA ALA A 17 -6.65 1.79 8.59
C ALA A 17 -5.13 2.07 8.52
N ILE A 18 -4.54 2.58 9.61
CA ILE A 18 -3.10 2.78 9.72
C ILE A 18 -2.37 1.43 9.61
N ALA A 19 -2.87 0.38 10.26
CA ALA A 19 -2.29 -0.96 10.15
C ALA A 19 -2.36 -1.51 8.73
N ALA A 20 -3.47 -1.29 8.00
CA ALA A 20 -3.63 -1.70 6.62
C ALA A 20 -2.63 -0.96 5.70
N VAL A 21 -2.51 0.35 5.84
CA VAL A 21 -1.49 1.14 5.11
C VAL A 21 -0.08 0.64 5.45
N GLY A 22 0.21 0.43 6.74
CA GLY A 22 1.49 -0.09 7.19
C GLY A 22 1.82 -1.44 6.57
N ALA A 23 0.86 -2.38 6.57
CA ALA A 23 1.01 -3.69 5.93
C ALA A 23 1.25 -3.56 4.42
N ALA A 24 0.51 -2.68 3.75
CA ALA A 24 0.66 -2.41 2.32
C ALA A 24 2.04 -1.83 1.96
N ILE A 25 2.74 -1.12 2.86
CA ILE A 25 4.05 -0.50 2.58
C ILE A 25 5.25 -1.14 3.30
N ALA A 26 5.05 -2.17 4.14
CA ALA A 26 6.10 -2.81 4.94
C ALA A 26 7.24 -3.52 4.17
N ASP A 27 7.30 -3.38 2.85
CA ASP A 27 8.32 -3.95 1.97
C ASP A 27 8.93 -2.87 1.09
N ILE A 28 10.25 -2.84 1.02
CA ILE A 28 10.99 -1.81 0.29
C ILE A 28 10.63 -1.75 -1.20
N SER A 29 10.31 -2.89 -1.82
CA SER A 29 9.92 -2.97 -3.24
C SER A 29 8.57 -2.30 -3.46
N ARG A 30 7.61 -2.46 -2.52
CA ARG A 30 6.30 -1.77 -2.59
C ARG A 30 6.44 -0.27 -2.46
N VAL A 31 7.34 0.21 -1.59
CA VAL A 31 7.63 1.64 -1.47
C VAL A 31 8.22 2.19 -2.77
N LYS A 32 9.18 1.49 -3.39
CA LYS A 32 9.75 1.90 -4.69
C LYS A 32 8.68 1.97 -5.79
N ILE A 33 7.81 0.96 -5.87
CA ILE A 33 6.67 0.96 -6.82
C ILE A 33 5.77 2.16 -6.58
N LEU A 34 5.42 2.45 -5.32
CA LEU A 34 4.58 3.60 -4.97
C LEU A 34 5.24 4.93 -5.39
N CYS A 35 6.53 5.11 -5.10
CA CYS A 35 7.28 6.29 -5.52
C CYS A 35 7.29 6.47 -7.05
N ALA A 36 7.43 5.38 -7.82
CA ALA A 36 7.36 5.44 -9.27
C ALA A 36 5.96 5.88 -9.76
N LEU A 37 4.89 5.35 -9.17
CA LEU A 37 3.51 5.72 -9.52
C LEU A 37 3.18 7.18 -9.17
N MET A 38 3.77 7.74 -8.11
CA MET A 38 3.58 9.14 -7.72
C MET A 38 4.10 10.14 -8.76
N ASP A 39 4.94 9.72 -9.71
CA ASP A 39 5.38 10.52 -10.86
C ASP A 39 4.22 10.79 -11.86
N GLY A 40 3.06 10.15 -11.67
CA GLY A 40 1.85 10.41 -12.47
C GLY A 40 1.87 9.83 -13.90
N ARG A 41 2.94 9.13 -14.25
CA ARG A 41 3.09 8.44 -15.54
C ARG A 41 2.34 7.11 -15.54
N ALA A 42 1.86 6.70 -16.70
CA ALA A 42 1.38 5.34 -16.91
C ALA A 42 2.59 4.40 -16.97
N TRP A 43 2.80 3.64 -15.90
CA TRP A 43 3.87 2.65 -15.81
C TRP A 43 3.38 1.27 -16.21
N THR A 44 4.17 0.55 -17.00
CA THR A 44 3.98 -0.89 -17.24
C THR A 44 4.54 -1.72 -16.08
N ALA A 45 4.07 -2.96 -15.94
CA ALA A 45 4.57 -3.88 -14.91
C ALA A 45 6.09 -4.15 -15.04
N THR A 46 6.62 -4.19 -16.27
CA THR A 46 8.06 -4.38 -16.52
C THR A 46 8.88 -3.16 -16.12
N GLU A 47 8.40 -1.94 -16.40
CA GLU A 47 9.13 -0.75 -15.99
C GLU A 47 9.13 -0.59 -14.45
N LEU A 48 8.02 -0.92 -13.79
CA LEU A 48 7.95 -0.97 -12.33
C LEU A 48 8.88 -2.03 -11.75
N SER A 49 9.01 -3.19 -12.40
CA SER A 49 9.88 -4.26 -11.94
C SER A 49 11.34 -3.85 -12.01
N ILE A 50 11.73 -3.13 -13.07
CA ILE A 50 13.07 -2.54 -13.20
C ILE A 50 13.31 -1.49 -12.11
N ALA A 51 12.35 -0.59 -11.87
CA ALA A 51 12.47 0.44 -10.84
C ALA A 51 12.58 -0.13 -9.41
N ALA A 52 11.92 -1.26 -9.16
CA ALA A 52 11.91 -1.93 -7.86
C ALA A 52 13.04 -2.96 -7.66
N ASP A 53 13.76 -3.33 -8.74
CA ASP A 53 14.76 -4.39 -8.78
C ASP A 53 14.21 -5.78 -8.41
N ILE A 54 13.06 -6.12 -9.00
CA ILE A 54 12.38 -7.41 -8.83
C ILE A 54 11.84 -7.92 -10.17
N SER A 55 11.36 -9.17 -10.21
CA SER A 55 10.73 -9.71 -11.41
C SER A 55 9.37 -9.07 -11.70
N ALA A 56 8.94 -9.07 -12.96
CA ALA A 56 7.61 -8.57 -13.35
C ALA A 56 6.46 -9.37 -12.69
N SER A 57 6.61 -10.69 -12.53
CA SER A 57 5.60 -11.52 -11.84
C SER A 57 5.51 -11.19 -10.35
N THR A 58 6.65 -10.94 -9.70
CA THR A 58 6.71 -10.46 -8.31
C THR A 58 6.07 -9.07 -8.19
N THR A 59 6.34 -8.17 -9.14
CA THR A 59 5.76 -6.82 -9.20
C THR A 59 4.23 -6.84 -9.23
N SER A 60 3.62 -7.70 -10.06
CA SER A 60 2.17 -7.86 -10.09
C SER A 60 1.61 -8.30 -8.73
N SER A 61 2.26 -9.23 -8.04
CA SER A 61 1.85 -9.63 -6.68
C SER A 61 1.96 -8.48 -5.67
N HIS A 62 3.00 -7.65 -5.78
CA HIS A 62 3.16 -6.46 -4.95
C HIS A 62 2.08 -5.41 -5.22
N LEU A 63 1.70 -5.18 -6.49
CA LEU A 63 0.59 -4.29 -6.86
C LEU A 63 -0.74 -4.78 -6.28
N SER A 64 -1.03 -6.08 -6.36
CA SER A 64 -2.24 -6.64 -5.76
C SER A 64 -2.32 -6.43 -4.25
N LYS A 65 -1.18 -6.31 -3.55
CA LYS A 65 -1.14 -6.00 -2.10
C LYS A 65 -1.32 -4.52 -1.81
N LEU A 66 -0.95 -3.63 -2.74
CA LEU A 66 -1.14 -2.19 -2.59
C LEU A 66 -2.60 -1.76 -2.84
N LEU A 67 -3.41 -2.62 -3.46
CA LEU A 67 -4.83 -2.37 -3.78
C LEU A 67 -5.82 -3.00 -2.79
N GLN A 68 -5.32 -3.68 -1.75
CA GLN A 68 -6.13 -4.26 -0.68
C GLN A 68 -6.38 -3.25 0.42
#